data_AF-A0A935FT14-F1
#
_entry.id   AF-A0A935FT14-F1
#
_cell.length_a   1.000
_cell.length_b   1.000
_cell.length_c   1.000
_cell.angle_alpha   90.00
_cell.angle_beta   90.00
_cell.angle_gamma   90.00
#
_symmetry.space_group_name_H-M   'P 1'
#
loop_
_entity.id
_entity.type
_entity.pdbx_description
1 polymer ?
#
loop_
_entity_poly.entity_id
_entity_poly.type
_entity_poly.pdbx_seq_one_letter_code
_entity_poly.pdbx_strand_id
1 'polypeptide(L)'
;MFSPAHEDCLVPAMYEIDLQLSDNRGGLLKPHRTDSAEGRLLPLDASLRVIIVFVQFPDESIQSNSSEWPVDGPPKYFNSLLAPVRKNTLPYWNRYDESTEMLSDIYQEISRGMFHMTGITRHIIFNNNRSWYNGDVAVMNNEIYSKLRADTTIHWEEFDKWKYLSNGNYRYDGDGIIDMIMMVRRTNEGAAGIAGLDGNDFTIDTGNTFIIKSGYDQFGSGLIQQGNQGVPNSFSKFMSILIHEYGHFLFGPFHTPIGIMTARGGNAISDLFFSPFEKYFLGYLKPEVVNFYRKTDYVITDIAGRMGGSSLLKVPVNSSEFFLIENRRKHSLYDVKMLGDTARLDINMNTGEYGKGIYIYHHQSYNLSFSSQQDQECADGLWNWKILGTEFPDWSSTEPLKKIFRNNIPTVILNDNGDWRSMLNRDGISSNFVINSEQGPGVYFNTGKKHTELFGIGTDREFTNADGYWTSKKFWRQI
;
A
#
# COMPACT_ATOMS: atom_id res chain seq x y z
N MET A 1 43.42 -9.25 32.84
CA MET A 1 43.71 -9.12 31.40
C MET A 1 42.64 -9.94 30.70
N PHE A 2 41.47 -9.34 30.45
CA PHE A 2 40.28 -10.03 29.94
C PHE A 2 40.14 -9.70 28.45
N SER A 3 40.17 -10.74 27.63
CA SER A 3 39.84 -10.69 26.20
C SER A 3 38.34 -10.52 26.05
N PRO A 4 37.83 -9.54 25.29
CA PRO A 4 36.44 -9.54 24.90
C PRO A 4 36.26 -10.53 23.74
N ALA A 5 35.38 -11.51 23.94
CA ALA A 5 34.86 -12.32 22.86
C ALA A 5 34.03 -11.42 21.95
N HIS A 6 34.44 -11.33 20.69
CA HIS A 6 33.57 -10.89 19.60
C HIS A 6 32.46 -11.94 19.47
N GLU A 7 31.28 -11.63 20.00
CA GLU A 7 30.05 -12.27 19.53
C GLU A 7 29.73 -11.66 18.18
N ASP A 8 30.04 -12.44 17.15
CA ASP A 8 29.59 -12.23 15.79
C ASP A 8 28.06 -12.07 15.81
N CYS A 9 27.59 -10.85 15.55
CA CYS A 9 26.26 -10.62 15.02
C CYS A 9 26.19 -11.39 13.70
N LEU A 10 25.73 -12.64 13.79
CA LEU A 10 25.36 -13.45 12.65
C LEU A 10 24.36 -12.64 11.84
N VAL A 11 24.85 -12.09 10.73
CA VAL A 11 24.04 -11.65 9.60
C VAL A 11 22.98 -12.74 9.42
N PRO A 12 21.68 -12.45 9.55
CA PRO A 12 20.67 -13.41 9.16
C PRO A 12 21.06 -13.81 7.75
N ALA A 13 21.45 -15.07 7.56
CA ALA A 13 21.73 -15.59 6.24
C ALA A 13 20.60 -15.06 5.37
N MET A 14 20.92 -14.28 4.34
CA MET A 14 19.99 -14.01 3.27
C MET A 14 19.59 -15.40 2.81
N TYR A 15 18.48 -15.90 3.34
CA TYR A 15 17.93 -17.18 2.93
C TYR A 15 17.90 -17.06 1.43
N GLU A 16 18.54 -17.99 0.73
CA GLU A 16 18.28 -18.23 -0.67
C GLU A 16 16.77 -18.49 -0.77
N ILE A 17 16.01 -17.41 -0.94
CA ILE A 17 14.63 -17.46 -1.38
C ILE A 17 14.78 -18.06 -2.76
N ASP A 18 14.52 -19.35 -2.86
CA ASP A 18 14.49 -20.14 -4.09
C ASP A 18 14.05 -19.25 -5.27
N LEU A 19 15.03 -18.76 -6.03
CA LEU A 19 14.89 -17.70 -7.04
C LEU A 19 14.18 -18.21 -8.31
N GLN A 20 13.77 -19.49 -8.32
CA GLN A 20 13.00 -20.10 -9.39
C GLN A 20 11.50 -20.01 -9.10
N LEU A 21 10.97 -18.79 -9.05
CA LEU A 21 9.52 -18.60 -9.21
C LEU A 21 9.21 -18.70 -10.70
N SER A 22 8.90 -19.91 -11.18
CA SER A 22 8.38 -20.19 -12.52
C SER A 22 6.94 -19.70 -12.75
N ASP A 23 6.40 -18.92 -11.82
CA ASP A 23 5.03 -18.43 -11.83
C ASP A 23 5.06 -16.92 -12.12
N ASN A 24 4.06 -16.40 -12.83
CA ASN A 24 3.79 -14.97 -13.10
C ASN A 24 3.61 -14.12 -11.81
N ARG A 25 4.59 -14.13 -10.91
CA ARG A 25 4.63 -13.39 -9.65
C ARG A 25 5.51 -12.17 -9.84
N GLY A 26 5.09 -11.06 -9.25
CA GLY A 26 5.79 -9.79 -9.34
C GLY A 26 4.96 -8.68 -10.01
N GLY A 27 5.53 -7.48 -9.99
CA GLY A 27 4.90 -6.27 -10.54
C GLY A 27 4.56 -6.42 -12.01
N LEU A 28 3.36 -5.97 -12.40
CA LEU A 28 2.83 -6.14 -13.75
C LEU A 28 3.59 -5.34 -14.81
N LEU A 29 3.76 -4.03 -14.59
CA LEU A 29 4.29 -3.07 -15.56
C LEU A 29 5.55 -2.33 -15.08
N LYS A 30 5.83 -2.35 -13.76
CA LYS A 30 7.04 -1.74 -13.16
C LYS A 30 7.72 -2.70 -12.19
N PRO A 31 9.04 -2.54 -11.96
CA PRO A 31 9.78 -3.38 -11.03
C PRO A 31 9.15 -3.33 -9.64
N HIS A 32 9.00 -4.50 -9.05
CA HIS A 32 8.55 -4.66 -7.67
C HIS A 32 9.73 -4.99 -6.74
N ARG A 33 10.91 -5.26 -7.28
CA ARG A 33 12.12 -5.55 -6.51
C ARG A 33 13.29 -4.79 -7.10
N THR A 34 14.22 -4.41 -6.24
CA THR A 34 15.47 -3.74 -6.60
C THR A 34 16.69 -4.38 -5.94
N ASP A 35 16.49 -5.47 -5.20
CA ASP A 35 17.55 -6.33 -4.68
C ASP A 35 17.96 -7.41 -5.69
N SER A 36 17.04 -7.81 -6.57
CA SER A 36 17.26 -8.84 -7.57
C SER A 36 16.39 -8.65 -8.82
N ALA A 37 16.86 -9.19 -9.94
CA ALA A 37 16.20 -9.24 -11.23
C ALA A 37 16.69 -10.47 -12.01
N GLU A 38 15.81 -11.13 -12.77
CA GLU A 38 16.16 -12.33 -13.56
C GLU A 38 16.90 -13.41 -12.74
N GLY A 39 16.57 -13.56 -11.45
CA GLY A 39 17.23 -14.51 -10.54
C GLY A 39 18.67 -14.13 -10.15
N ARG A 40 19.07 -12.88 -10.35
CA ARG A 40 20.42 -12.37 -10.03
C ARG A 40 20.32 -11.21 -9.06
N LEU A 41 21.30 -11.10 -8.16
CA LEU A 41 21.45 -9.93 -7.31
C LEU A 41 21.80 -8.71 -8.16
N LEU A 42 21.18 -7.58 -7.81
CA LEU A 42 21.44 -6.30 -8.47
C LEU A 42 22.55 -5.51 -7.74
N PRO A 43 23.14 -4.50 -8.41
CA PRO A 43 24.03 -3.54 -7.78
C PRO A 43 23.43 -2.93 -6.50
N LEU A 44 24.30 -2.57 -5.55
CA LEU A 44 23.85 -2.03 -4.25
C LEU A 44 23.15 -0.67 -4.36
N ASP A 45 23.34 0.05 -5.46
CA ASP A 45 22.67 1.32 -5.76
C ASP A 45 21.37 1.14 -6.55
N ALA A 46 21.00 -0.10 -6.92
CA ALA A 46 19.78 -0.37 -7.69
C ALA A 46 18.52 0.08 -6.94
N SER A 47 17.75 0.97 -7.54
CA SER A 47 16.48 1.47 -7.02
C SER A 47 15.57 1.87 -8.17
N LEU A 48 14.26 1.96 -7.93
CA LEU A 48 13.36 2.68 -8.81
C LEU A 48 13.47 4.16 -8.47
N ARG A 49 14.16 4.92 -9.32
CA ARG A 49 14.36 6.35 -9.14
C ARG A 49 13.18 7.09 -9.76
N VAL A 50 12.49 7.92 -8.98
CA VAL A 50 11.24 8.59 -9.41
C VAL A 50 11.35 10.11 -9.30
N ILE A 51 10.60 10.82 -10.13
CA ILE A 51 10.41 12.27 -10.01
C ILE A 51 8.97 12.53 -9.55
N ILE A 52 8.78 13.15 -8.38
CA ILE A 52 7.46 13.64 -7.96
C ILE A 52 7.35 15.12 -8.29
N VAL A 53 6.38 15.47 -9.13
CA VAL A 53 6.22 16.83 -9.65
C VAL A 53 4.95 17.44 -9.07
N PHE A 54 5.11 18.37 -8.14
CA PHE A 54 4.03 19.18 -7.57
C PHE A 54 3.72 20.36 -8.47
N VAL A 55 2.47 20.47 -8.89
CA VAL A 55 2.05 21.46 -9.89
C VAL A 55 0.86 22.26 -9.38
N GLN A 56 0.88 23.58 -9.60
CA GLN A 56 -0.23 24.47 -9.28
C GLN A 56 -0.51 25.47 -10.41
N PHE A 57 -1.75 25.93 -10.51
CA PHE A 57 -2.10 27.03 -11.41
C PHE A 57 -1.87 28.38 -10.73
N PRO A 58 -1.49 29.42 -11.49
CA PRO A 58 -1.27 30.77 -10.96
C PRO A 58 -2.57 31.48 -10.52
N ASP A 59 -3.75 30.99 -10.93
CA ASP A 59 -5.06 31.56 -10.55
C ASP A 59 -5.74 30.82 -9.37
N GLU A 60 -5.04 29.92 -8.68
CA GLU A 60 -5.61 29.26 -7.51
C GLU A 60 -5.86 30.26 -6.36
N SER A 61 -7.07 30.25 -5.81
CA SER A 61 -7.49 31.25 -4.83
C SER A 61 -6.95 30.97 -3.43
N ILE A 62 -6.74 32.02 -2.63
CA ILE A 62 -6.46 31.90 -1.18
C ILE A 62 -7.57 31.15 -0.43
N GLN A 63 -8.79 31.07 -0.96
CA GLN A 63 -9.85 30.27 -0.33
C GLN A 63 -9.61 28.77 -0.44
N SER A 64 -8.84 28.34 -1.45
CA SER A 64 -8.31 26.97 -1.57
C SER A 64 -7.04 26.75 -0.74
N ASN A 65 -6.57 27.75 0.00
CA ASN A 65 -5.32 27.67 0.73
C ASN A 65 -5.40 26.62 1.85
N SER A 66 -4.58 25.60 1.75
CA SER A 66 -4.42 24.59 2.79
C SER A 66 -3.18 24.90 3.61
N SER A 67 -3.24 24.66 4.92
CA SER A 67 -2.06 24.78 5.78
C SER A 67 -0.98 23.76 5.42
N GLU A 68 -1.31 22.68 4.70
CA GLU A 68 -0.37 21.65 4.24
C GLU A 68 0.20 21.95 2.85
N TRP A 69 -0.57 22.63 1.98
CA TRP A 69 -0.12 23.04 0.66
C TRP A 69 -0.58 24.48 0.35
N PRO A 70 0.27 25.47 0.66
CA PRO A 70 -0.07 26.86 0.42
C PRO A 70 -0.10 27.20 -1.08
N VAL A 71 -0.89 28.20 -1.46
CA VAL A 71 -0.81 28.80 -2.81
C VAL A 71 0.57 29.45 -2.99
N ASP A 72 1.09 29.42 -4.22
CA ASP A 72 2.40 29.95 -4.63
C ASP A 72 3.61 29.24 -3.98
N GLY A 73 3.37 28.15 -3.25
CA GLY A 73 4.41 27.38 -2.57
C GLY A 73 4.29 25.88 -2.81
N PRO A 74 5.39 25.13 -2.61
CA PRO A 74 5.32 23.69 -2.54
C PRO A 74 4.58 23.23 -1.28
N PRO A 75 4.07 21.99 -1.23
CA PRO A 75 3.52 21.45 0.01
C PRO A 75 4.58 21.32 1.10
N LYS A 76 4.16 21.33 2.37
CA LYS A 76 5.07 21.21 3.53
C LYS A 76 5.91 19.94 3.51
N TYR A 77 5.37 18.87 2.94
CA TYR A 77 6.02 17.56 2.82
C TYR A 77 6.86 17.41 1.55
N PHE A 78 7.06 18.47 0.77
CA PHE A 78 7.78 18.46 -0.52
C PHE A 78 9.17 17.83 -0.45
N ASN A 79 9.93 18.09 0.61
CA ASN A 79 11.29 17.56 0.81
C ASN A 79 11.33 16.32 1.72
N SER A 80 10.16 15.76 2.07
CA SER A 80 10.04 14.71 3.09
C SER A 80 9.62 13.34 2.53
N LEU A 81 9.57 13.18 1.20
CA LEU A 81 8.99 11.99 0.56
C LEU A 81 10.03 10.95 0.15
N LEU A 82 11.14 11.38 -0.46
CA LEU A 82 12.07 10.48 -1.12
C LEU A 82 13.47 10.65 -0.58
N ALA A 83 14.12 9.54 -0.29
CA ALA A 83 15.57 9.51 -0.17
C ALA A 83 16.20 9.83 -1.54
N PRO A 84 17.22 10.70 -1.62
CA PRO A 84 17.85 11.05 -2.89
C PRO A 84 18.65 9.89 -3.50
N VAL A 85 19.10 8.95 -2.66
CA VAL A 85 19.86 7.76 -3.05
C VAL A 85 19.46 6.57 -2.19
N ARG A 86 19.68 5.36 -2.70
CA ARG A 86 19.46 4.13 -1.95
C ARG A 86 20.42 4.07 -0.77
N LYS A 87 19.88 3.82 0.42
CA LYS A 87 20.65 3.49 1.62
C LYS A 87 20.77 1.97 1.71
N ASN A 88 21.86 1.45 2.26
CA ASN A 88 22.07 -0.01 2.43
C ASN A 88 22.34 -0.39 3.87
N THR A 89 22.00 0.48 4.82
CA THR A 89 22.15 0.22 6.24
C THR A 89 21.24 -0.92 6.68
N LEU A 90 21.71 -1.64 7.71
CA LEU A 90 20.92 -2.58 8.48
C LEU A 90 20.61 -1.97 9.86
N PRO A 91 19.47 -2.34 10.46
CA PRO A 91 18.45 -3.23 9.90
C PRO A 91 17.62 -2.55 8.79
N TYR A 92 16.96 -3.35 7.93
CA TYR A 92 16.30 -2.82 6.72
C TYR A 92 15.16 -1.83 7.04
N TRP A 93 14.51 -1.96 8.19
CA TRP A 93 13.37 -1.14 8.62
C TRP A 93 13.77 0.21 9.23
N ASN A 94 15.07 0.48 9.41
CA ASN A 94 15.60 1.78 9.84
C ASN A 94 16.47 2.41 8.75
N ARG A 95 16.30 1.95 7.51
CA ARG A 95 17.15 2.36 6.39
C ARG A 95 16.82 3.77 5.93
N TYR A 96 15.55 4.15 5.96
CA TYR A 96 15.07 5.48 5.63
C TYR A 96 14.42 6.11 6.87
N ASP A 97 14.32 7.44 6.85
CA ASP A 97 13.71 8.20 7.93
C ASP A 97 12.23 8.47 7.63
N GLU A 98 11.33 8.02 8.51
CA GLU A 98 9.88 8.15 8.33
C GLU A 98 9.38 9.61 8.19
N SER A 99 10.15 10.59 8.68
CA SER A 99 9.76 12.00 8.70
C SER A 99 10.33 12.82 7.55
N THR A 100 11.40 12.34 6.92
CA THR A 100 12.13 13.04 5.85
C THR A 100 12.24 12.23 4.55
N GLU A 101 11.90 10.94 4.55
CA GLU A 101 12.03 10.02 3.41
C GLU A 101 10.83 9.07 3.36
N MET A 102 9.62 9.58 3.65
CA MET A 102 8.47 8.76 4.03
C MET A 102 8.02 7.74 2.97
N LEU A 103 7.99 8.10 1.69
CA LEU A 103 7.59 7.17 0.62
C LEU A 103 8.66 6.08 0.42
N SER A 104 9.94 6.46 0.51
CA SER A 104 11.04 5.49 0.51
C SER A 104 10.93 4.52 1.68
N ASP A 105 10.62 5.01 2.86
CA ASP A 105 10.46 4.21 4.08
C ASP A 105 9.22 3.28 4.03
N ILE A 106 8.09 3.76 3.54
CA ILE A 106 6.87 2.95 3.33
C ILE A 106 7.17 1.73 2.44
N TYR A 107 7.74 1.96 1.26
CA TYR A 107 8.03 0.87 0.33
C TYR A 107 9.12 -0.07 0.85
N GLN A 108 10.08 0.46 1.60
CA GLN A 108 11.11 -0.32 2.27
C GLN A 108 10.50 -1.27 3.30
N GLU A 109 9.58 -0.80 4.14
CA GLU A 109 8.91 -1.60 5.14
C GLU A 109 8.00 -2.66 4.49
N ILE A 110 7.14 -2.25 3.55
CA ILE A 110 6.18 -3.14 2.87
C ILE A 110 6.89 -4.28 2.13
N SER A 111 8.01 -3.95 1.45
CA SER A 111 8.79 -4.92 0.68
C SER A 111 9.80 -5.71 1.51
N ARG A 112 9.92 -5.39 2.81
CA ARG A 112 10.94 -5.98 3.71
C ARG A 112 12.36 -5.80 3.20
N GLY A 113 12.62 -4.64 2.61
CA GLY A 113 13.90 -4.26 2.04
C GLY A 113 14.27 -4.89 0.70
N MET A 114 13.32 -5.54 0.02
CA MET A 114 13.52 -6.04 -1.34
C MET A 114 13.32 -4.95 -2.41
N PHE A 115 12.61 -3.87 -2.08
CA PHE A 115 12.28 -2.79 -3.02
C PHE A 115 12.69 -1.43 -2.46
N HIS A 116 13.40 -0.66 -3.29
CA HIS A 116 13.82 0.70 -2.99
C HIS A 116 13.22 1.68 -3.98
N MET A 117 12.43 2.62 -3.48
CA MET A 117 12.00 3.80 -4.22
C MET A 117 12.79 5.02 -3.72
N THR A 118 13.47 5.70 -4.63
CA THR A 118 14.32 6.87 -4.34
C THR A 118 14.03 7.97 -5.36
N GLY A 119 14.60 9.16 -5.20
CA GLY A 119 14.57 10.16 -6.26
C GLY A 119 14.41 11.58 -5.75
N ILE A 120 13.68 12.40 -6.50
CA ILE A 120 13.65 13.85 -6.29
C ILE A 120 12.22 14.39 -6.41
N THR A 121 12.01 15.57 -5.84
CA THR A 121 10.77 16.33 -5.99
C THR A 121 11.02 17.62 -6.76
N ARG A 122 10.01 18.07 -7.52
CA ARG A 122 10.01 19.34 -8.26
C ARG A 122 8.69 20.06 -8.07
N HIS A 123 8.76 21.39 -7.98
CA HIS A 123 7.59 22.23 -7.82
C HIS A 123 7.49 23.20 -9.00
N ILE A 124 6.34 23.18 -9.67
CA ILE A 124 6.08 23.95 -10.87
C ILE A 124 4.79 24.74 -10.69
N ILE A 125 4.84 26.02 -11.03
CA ILE A 125 3.66 26.84 -11.25
C ILE A 125 3.45 26.92 -12.76
N PHE A 126 2.25 26.64 -13.24
CA PHE A 126 1.89 26.83 -14.65
C PHE A 126 2.08 28.28 -15.10
N ASN A 127 2.38 28.50 -16.38
CA ASN A 127 2.54 29.81 -16.98
C ASN A 127 1.19 30.52 -17.19
N ASN A 128 0.15 29.74 -17.42
CA ASN A 128 -1.19 30.24 -17.68
C ASN A 128 -2.17 29.82 -16.59
N ASN A 129 -3.27 30.54 -16.50
CA ASN A 129 -4.39 30.19 -15.62
C ASN A 129 -5.06 28.90 -16.08
N ARG A 130 -5.79 28.23 -15.18
CA ARG A 130 -6.52 26.98 -15.48
C ARG A 130 -7.38 27.05 -16.74
N SER A 131 -8.10 28.17 -16.92
CA SER A 131 -9.01 28.36 -18.06
C SER A 131 -8.31 28.33 -19.41
N TRP A 132 -7.01 28.66 -19.48
CA TRP A 132 -6.23 28.60 -20.72
C TRP A 132 -6.06 27.17 -21.22
N TYR A 133 -5.86 26.22 -20.30
CA TYR A 133 -5.72 24.81 -20.66
C TYR A 133 -7.07 24.21 -21.07
N ASN A 134 -8.21 24.78 -20.66
CA ASN A 134 -9.56 24.31 -21.02
C ASN A 134 -9.78 22.81 -20.78
N GLY A 135 -9.14 22.25 -19.74
CA GLY A 135 -9.17 20.80 -19.46
C GLY A 135 -8.31 19.93 -20.40
N ASP A 136 -7.54 20.53 -21.30
CA ASP A 136 -6.58 19.83 -22.17
C ASP A 136 -5.37 19.37 -21.35
N VAL A 137 -5.46 18.13 -20.89
CA VAL A 137 -4.45 17.49 -20.07
C VAL A 137 -3.13 17.29 -20.82
N ALA A 138 -3.16 17.13 -22.15
CA ALA A 138 -1.97 16.97 -22.95
C ALA A 138 -1.14 18.26 -23.00
N VAL A 139 -1.81 19.41 -23.16
CA VAL A 139 -1.15 20.72 -23.12
C VAL A 139 -0.56 21.00 -21.73
N MET A 140 -1.29 20.66 -20.66
CA MET A 140 -0.77 20.77 -19.28
C MET A 140 0.50 19.93 -19.09
N ASN A 141 0.46 18.66 -19.47
CA ASN A 141 1.59 17.75 -19.30
C ASN A 141 2.80 18.18 -20.13
N ASN A 142 2.60 18.63 -21.37
CA ASN A 142 3.68 19.16 -22.21
C ASN A 142 4.38 20.37 -21.60
N GLU A 143 3.66 21.26 -20.92
CA GLU A 143 4.29 22.38 -20.22
C GLU A 143 5.14 21.90 -19.03
N ILE A 144 4.63 20.95 -18.24
CA ILE A 144 5.38 20.32 -17.15
C ILE A 144 6.68 19.72 -17.70
N TYR A 145 6.60 18.90 -18.76
CA TYR A 145 7.78 18.28 -19.37
C TYR A 145 8.76 19.30 -19.92
N SER A 146 8.27 20.36 -20.56
CA SER A 146 9.13 21.44 -21.07
C SER A 146 9.88 22.15 -19.96
N LYS A 147 9.24 22.37 -18.80
CA LYS A 147 9.88 22.97 -17.62
C LYS A 147 10.89 22.03 -16.97
N LEU A 148 10.58 20.74 -16.88
CA LEU A 148 11.53 19.74 -16.39
C LEU A 148 12.75 19.62 -17.31
N ARG A 149 12.55 19.62 -18.65
CA ARG A 149 13.63 19.61 -19.63
C ARG A 149 14.58 20.81 -19.47
N ALA A 150 14.03 21.97 -19.11
CA ALA A 150 14.81 23.18 -18.88
C ALA A 150 15.57 23.17 -17.55
N ASP A 151 15.24 22.25 -16.63
CA ASP A 151 15.94 22.09 -15.36
C ASP A 151 17.23 21.28 -15.55
N THR A 152 18.35 21.99 -15.63
CA THR A 152 19.69 21.40 -15.82
C THR A 152 20.21 20.63 -14.60
N THR A 153 19.48 20.61 -13.49
CA THR A 153 19.86 19.83 -12.29
C THR A 153 19.37 18.39 -12.34
N ILE A 154 18.56 18.02 -13.35
CA ILE A 154 18.06 16.67 -13.54
C ILE A 154 19.02 15.90 -14.44
N HIS A 155 19.60 14.83 -13.88
CA HIS A 155 20.41 13.84 -14.59
C HIS A 155 19.48 12.72 -15.08
N TRP A 156 18.94 12.88 -16.30
CA TRP A 156 17.90 12.00 -16.85
C TRP A 156 18.30 10.53 -16.92
N GLU A 157 19.58 10.24 -17.12
CA GLU A 157 20.16 8.91 -17.13
C GLU A 157 20.01 8.17 -15.79
N GLU A 158 19.74 8.88 -14.69
CA GLU A 158 19.47 8.28 -13.39
C GLU A 158 18.04 7.76 -13.24
N PHE A 159 17.12 8.22 -14.11
CA PHE A 159 15.68 7.91 -14.08
C PHE A 159 15.25 6.95 -15.20
N ASP A 160 16.19 6.44 -15.98
CA ASP A 160 16.02 5.37 -16.96
C ASP A 160 17.02 4.25 -16.61
N LYS A 161 16.58 3.35 -15.73
CA LYS A 161 17.38 2.22 -15.22
C LYS A 161 16.67 0.89 -15.38
N TRP A 162 15.39 0.86 -15.72
CA TRP A 162 14.59 -0.36 -15.72
C TRP A 162 13.95 -0.66 -17.05
N LYS A 163 14.41 -1.75 -17.66
CA LYS A 163 13.82 -2.28 -18.88
C LYS A 163 12.81 -3.37 -18.56
N TYR A 164 11.61 -3.22 -19.10
CA TYR A 164 10.59 -4.25 -19.10
C TYR A 164 10.98 -5.39 -20.06
N LEU A 165 10.89 -6.65 -19.58
CA LEU A 165 11.08 -7.83 -20.42
C LEU A 165 9.76 -8.59 -20.63
N SER A 166 9.02 -8.78 -19.53
CA SER A 166 7.70 -9.42 -19.48
C SER A 166 7.08 -9.14 -18.11
N ASN A 167 5.80 -9.44 -17.90
CA ASN A 167 5.15 -9.27 -16.60
C ASN A 167 5.95 -9.94 -15.48
N GLY A 168 6.21 -9.21 -14.39
CA GLY A 168 7.01 -9.68 -13.25
C GLY A 168 8.52 -9.74 -13.49
N ASN A 169 9.01 -9.54 -14.72
CA ASN A 169 10.41 -9.69 -15.08
C ASN A 169 10.99 -8.42 -15.73
N TYR A 170 12.03 -7.89 -15.09
CA TYR A 170 12.65 -6.62 -15.43
C TYR A 170 14.15 -6.77 -15.45
N ARG A 171 14.84 -5.89 -16.16
CA ARG A 171 16.30 -5.78 -16.13
C ARG A 171 16.71 -4.40 -15.66
N TYR A 172 17.75 -4.34 -14.83
CA TYR A 172 18.39 -3.09 -14.41
C TYR A 172 19.37 -2.60 -15.49
N ASP A 173 18.82 -2.19 -16.62
CA ASP A 173 19.50 -1.73 -17.83
C ASP A 173 18.55 -0.74 -18.50
N GLY A 174 18.96 0.51 -18.70
CA GLY A 174 18.09 1.55 -19.27
C GLY A 174 17.66 1.23 -20.70
N ASP A 175 16.50 1.74 -21.12
CA ASP A 175 15.93 1.52 -22.46
C ASP A 175 15.54 2.79 -23.21
N GLY A 176 15.92 3.96 -22.69
CA GLY A 176 15.60 5.27 -23.22
C GLY A 176 14.26 5.82 -22.73
N ILE A 177 13.55 5.10 -21.87
CA ILE A 177 12.25 5.51 -21.34
C ILE A 177 12.39 5.86 -19.86
N ILE A 178 11.88 7.02 -19.46
CA ILE A 178 11.89 7.41 -18.05
C ILE A 178 10.99 6.44 -17.26
N ASP A 179 11.55 5.84 -16.21
CA ASP A 179 10.95 4.74 -15.46
C ASP A 179 9.63 5.17 -14.79
N MET A 180 9.63 6.32 -14.09
CA MET A 180 8.48 6.80 -13.32
C MET A 180 8.54 8.30 -12.97
N ILE A 181 7.46 9.00 -13.32
CA ILE A 181 7.12 10.37 -12.94
C ILE A 181 5.75 10.36 -12.28
N MET A 182 5.67 10.91 -11.09
CA MET A 182 4.41 11.04 -10.36
C MET A 182 3.98 12.51 -10.35
N MET A 183 2.98 12.85 -11.16
CA MET A 183 2.45 14.21 -11.20
C MET A 183 1.42 14.42 -10.09
N VAL A 184 1.57 15.52 -9.35
CA VAL A 184 0.70 15.87 -8.23
C VAL A 184 0.16 17.27 -8.49
N ARG A 185 -1.11 17.39 -8.88
CA ARG A 185 -1.75 18.69 -9.15
C ARG A 185 -2.45 19.18 -7.89
N ARG A 186 -2.09 20.39 -7.44
CA ARG A 186 -2.60 21.02 -6.21
C ARG A 186 -4.11 21.00 -6.20
N THR A 187 -4.74 21.59 -7.20
CA THR A 187 -6.17 21.49 -7.41
C THR A 187 -6.42 21.08 -8.85
N ASN A 188 -7.31 20.11 -9.10
CA ASN A 188 -7.83 19.90 -10.44
C ASN A 188 -9.28 19.38 -10.41
N GLU A 189 -9.98 19.49 -11.52
CA GLU A 189 -11.26 18.82 -11.69
C GLU A 189 -11.03 17.41 -12.27
N GLY A 190 -11.86 16.44 -11.86
CA GLY A 190 -11.81 15.06 -12.35
C GLY A 190 -11.45 14.01 -11.29
N ALA A 191 -11.00 12.85 -11.75
CA ALA A 191 -10.58 11.76 -10.88
C ALA A 191 -9.41 12.19 -10.00
N ALA A 192 -9.38 11.80 -8.72
CA ALA A 192 -8.32 12.22 -7.81
C ALA A 192 -6.97 11.53 -8.06
N GLY A 193 -6.98 10.42 -8.80
CA GLY A 193 -5.83 9.63 -9.20
C GLY A 193 -6.09 8.93 -10.54
N ILE A 194 -5.02 8.77 -11.32
CA ILE A 194 -5.00 8.12 -12.64
C ILE A 194 -3.66 7.38 -12.75
N ALA A 195 -3.71 6.06 -12.92
CA ALA A 195 -2.56 5.28 -13.36
C ALA A 195 -2.33 5.57 -14.84
N GLY A 196 -1.15 6.10 -15.17
CA GLY A 196 -0.80 6.57 -16.51
C GLY A 196 -0.67 8.09 -16.60
N LEU A 197 0.12 8.53 -17.58
CA LEU A 197 0.22 9.95 -17.95
C LEU A 197 -0.68 10.20 -19.15
N ASP A 198 -1.49 11.25 -19.12
CA ASP A 198 -2.29 11.64 -20.28
C ASP A 198 -1.46 12.37 -21.35
N GLY A 199 -1.96 12.38 -22.59
CA GLY A 199 -1.38 13.13 -23.71
C GLY A 199 -0.45 12.31 -24.59
N ASN A 200 0.51 12.99 -25.24
CA ASN A 200 1.47 12.39 -26.15
C ASN A 200 2.80 12.11 -25.45
N ASP A 201 3.57 11.18 -26.00
CA ASP A 201 4.97 10.98 -25.64
C ASP A 201 5.78 12.28 -25.79
N PHE A 202 6.76 12.48 -24.91
CA PHE A 202 7.59 13.68 -24.88
C PHE A 202 9.09 13.33 -24.82
N THR A 203 9.86 13.75 -25.82
CA THR A 203 11.33 13.62 -25.79
C THR A 203 11.93 14.68 -24.86
N ILE A 204 12.40 14.23 -23.70
CA ILE A 204 12.95 15.10 -22.64
C ILE A 204 14.40 15.48 -22.91
N ASP A 205 15.18 14.59 -23.53
CA ASP A 205 16.55 14.84 -23.94
C ASP A 205 16.76 14.34 -25.38
N THR A 206 16.96 15.25 -26.32
CA THR A 206 17.16 14.91 -27.73
C THR A 206 18.56 14.35 -28.02
N GLY A 207 19.55 14.64 -27.17
CA GLY A 207 20.92 14.13 -27.33
C GLY A 207 21.04 12.68 -26.89
N ASN A 208 20.45 12.36 -25.74
CA ASN A 208 20.45 11.00 -25.17
C ASN A 208 19.17 10.20 -25.49
N THR A 209 18.24 10.81 -26.23
CA THR A 209 16.97 10.21 -26.68
C THR A 209 16.04 9.73 -25.56
N PHE A 210 16.12 10.31 -24.36
CA PHE A 210 15.21 9.99 -23.27
C PHE A 210 13.78 10.45 -23.57
N ILE A 211 12.80 9.58 -23.31
CA ILE A 211 11.38 9.81 -23.60
C ILE A 211 10.54 9.59 -22.34
N ILE A 212 9.61 10.50 -22.10
CA ILE A 212 8.49 10.29 -21.17
C ILE A 212 7.34 9.72 -22.01
N LYS A 213 6.94 8.48 -21.72
CA LYS A 213 5.84 7.80 -22.39
C LYS A 213 4.51 8.08 -21.72
N SER A 214 3.49 8.39 -22.52
CA SER A 214 2.13 8.51 -22.01
C SER A 214 1.46 7.15 -21.85
N GLY A 215 0.28 7.13 -21.25
CA GLY A 215 -0.54 5.94 -21.06
C GLY A 215 -0.19 5.11 -19.83
N TYR A 216 -1.01 4.08 -19.63
CA TYR A 216 -0.87 3.05 -18.61
C TYR A 216 -0.58 1.72 -19.30
N ASP A 217 0.69 1.44 -19.52
CA ASP A 217 1.20 0.21 -20.11
C ASP A 217 2.63 -0.06 -19.61
N GLN A 218 3.29 -1.08 -20.18
CA GLN A 218 4.64 -1.48 -19.79
C GLN A 218 5.71 -0.41 -20.10
N PHE A 219 5.41 0.54 -20.97
CA PHE A 219 6.28 1.64 -21.35
C PHE A 219 5.87 2.96 -20.68
N GLY A 220 4.63 3.10 -20.21
CA GLY A 220 4.11 4.30 -19.57
C GLY A 220 5.02 4.80 -18.45
N SER A 221 5.33 6.09 -18.46
CA SER A 221 6.35 6.70 -17.59
C SER A 221 5.78 7.28 -16.30
N GLY A 222 4.51 7.06 -15.93
CA GLY A 222 4.01 7.76 -14.76
C GLY A 222 2.55 7.63 -14.40
N LEU A 223 2.16 8.41 -13.40
CA LEU A 223 0.81 8.52 -12.87
C LEU A 223 0.47 9.96 -12.53
N ILE A 224 -0.82 10.24 -12.37
CA ILE A 224 -1.34 11.53 -11.97
C ILE A 224 -2.13 11.37 -10.67
N GLN A 225 -1.87 12.27 -9.73
CA GLN A 225 -2.65 12.51 -8.54
C GLN A 225 -3.10 13.97 -8.57
N GLN A 226 -4.34 14.26 -8.21
CA GLN A 226 -4.85 15.62 -8.16
C GLN A 226 -5.81 15.89 -7.00
N GLY A 227 -5.81 17.14 -6.51
CA GLY A 227 -6.83 17.64 -5.58
C GLY A 227 -8.23 17.54 -6.18
N ASN A 228 -9.27 17.72 -5.35
CA ASN A 228 -10.66 17.58 -5.78
C ASN A 228 -11.45 18.86 -5.50
N GLN A 229 -12.35 19.24 -6.41
CA GLN A 229 -13.26 20.38 -6.27
C GLN A 229 -12.56 21.70 -5.86
N GLY A 230 -11.39 21.96 -6.45
CA GLY A 230 -10.64 23.19 -6.17
C GLY A 230 -9.92 23.21 -4.81
N VAL A 231 -9.78 22.07 -4.14
CA VAL A 231 -9.10 21.96 -2.84
C VAL A 231 -7.97 20.91 -2.93
N PRO A 232 -6.76 21.20 -2.41
CA PRO A 232 -5.71 20.20 -2.34
C PRO A 232 -6.07 19.07 -1.38
N ASN A 233 -5.62 17.86 -1.70
CA ASN A 233 -5.79 16.72 -0.80
C ASN A 233 -4.96 16.92 0.47
N SER A 234 -5.50 16.48 1.60
CA SER A 234 -4.69 16.34 2.82
C SER A 234 -3.57 15.33 2.58
N PHE A 235 -2.49 15.43 3.34
CA PHE A 235 -1.32 14.57 3.23
C PHE A 235 -1.69 13.08 3.21
N SER A 236 -2.54 12.65 4.15
CA SER A 236 -3.06 11.28 4.24
C SER A 236 -3.75 10.80 2.97
N LYS A 237 -4.55 11.67 2.35
CA LYS A 237 -5.29 11.35 1.13
C LYS A 237 -4.36 11.37 -0.09
N PHE A 238 -3.45 12.34 -0.16
CA PHE A 238 -2.38 12.40 -1.16
C PHE A 238 -1.57 11.09 -1.18
N MET A 239 -1.03 10.67 -0.03
CA MET A 239 -0.23 9.44 0.07
C MET A 239 -1.05 8.20 -0.32
N SER A 240 -2.30 8.12 0.13
CA SER A 240 -3.20 6.99 -0.22
C SER A 240 -3.41 6.85 -1.71
N ILE A 241 -3.71 7.96 -2.38
CA ILE A 241 -3.92 7.93 -3.83
C ILE A 241 -2.59 7.64 -4.52
N LEU A 242 -1.49 8.27 -4.13
CA LEU A 242 -0.20 8.09 -4.79
C LEU A 242 0.26 6.62 -4.80
N ILE A 243 0.20 5.97 -3.63
CA ILE A 243 0.59 4.56 -3.50
C ILE A 243 -0.41 3.65 -4.23
N HIS A 244 -1.70 3.99 -4.23
CA HIS A 244 -2.74 3.27 -4.99
C HIS A 244 -2.49 3.31 -6.50
N GLU A 245 -2.22 4.51 -7.06
CA GLU A 245 -1.96 4.65 -8.49
C GLU A 245 -0.65 3.95 -8.89
N TYR A 246 0.38 3.95 -8.03
CA TYR A 246 1.56 3.12 -8.26
C TYR A 246 1.23 1.62 -8.17
N GLY A 247 0.31 1.26 -7.29
CA GLY A 247 -0.23 -0.09 -7.16
C GLY A 247 -0.81 -0.62 -8.47
N HIS A 248 -1.44 0.21 -9.31
CA HIS A 248 -1.87 -0.24 -10.64
C HIS A 248 -0.71 -0.73 -11.50
N PHE A 249 0.50 -0.15 -11.41
CA PHE A 249 1.67 -0.65 -12.13
C PHE A 249 2.18 -1.99 -11.57
N LEU A 250 1.84 -2.32 -10.33
CA LEU A 250 2.21 -3.59 -9.70
C LEU A 250 1.15 -4.68 -9.93
N PHE A 251 -0.13 -4.33 -9.90
CA PHE A 251 -1.24 -5.29 -9.77
C PHE A 251 -2.21 -5.29 -10.95
N GLY A 252 -2.11 -4.34 -11.88
CA GLY A 252 -3.01 -4.23 -13.03
C GLY A 252 -4.14 -3.23 -12.83
N PRO A 253 -5.10 -3.18 -13.79
CA PRO A 253 -6.19 -2.19 -13.80
C PRO A 253 -7.29 -2.51 -12.78
N PHE A 254 -7.03 -3.44 -11.86
CA PHE A 254 -8.05 -3.99 -10.99
C PHE A 254 -8.02 -3.34 -9.61
N HIS A 255 -9.20 -3.22 -9.02
CA HIS A 255 -9.38 -2.83 -7.63
C HIS A 255 -9.77 -4.05 -6.79
N THR A 256 -9.40 -4.05 -5.52
CA THR A 256 -9.73 -5.10 -4.56
C THR A 256 -10.57 -4.53 -3.42
N PRO A 257 -11.32 -5.37 -2.69
CA PRO A 257 -12.10 -4.91 -1.54
C PRO A 257 -11.25 -4.62 -0.29
N ILE A 258 -9.97 -4.99 -0.32
CA ILE A 258 -9.00 -4.89 0.79
C ILE A 258 -7.61 -4.54 0.25
N GLY A 259 -6.74 -3.97 1.10
CA GLY A 259 -5.35 -3.64 0.74
C GLY A 259 -5.20 -2.29 0.04
N ILE A 260 -4.05 -2.08 -0.61
CA ILE A 260 -3.74 -0.80 -1.25
C ILE A 260 -4.61 -0.55 -2.48
N MET A 261 -4.99 -1.62 -3.19
CA MET A 261 -5.81 -1.53 -4.39
C MET A 261 -7.30 -1.32 -4.10
N THR A 262 -7.65 -0.92 -2.88
CA THR A 262 -9.01 -0.53 -2.54
C THR A 262 -9.31 0.90 -2.99
N ALA A 263 -10.23 1.04 -3.95
CA ALA A 263 -10.73 2.34 -4.40
C ALA A 263 -12.25 2.34 -4.59
N ARG A 264 -12.86 3.50 -4.32
CA ARG A 264 -14.28 3.76 -4.63
C ARG A 264 -14.49 5.19 -5.10
N GLY A 265 -14.88 5.34 -6.36
CA GLY A 265 -15.26 6.63 -6.94
C GLY A 265 -14.17 7.71 -6.86
N GLY A 266 -12.90 7.33 -7.08
CA GLY A 266 -11.77 8.24 -6.99
C GLY A 266 -11.34 8.63 -5.58
N ASN A 267 -11.90 8.00 -4.53
CA ASN A 267 -11.33 8.07 -3.19
C ASN A 267 -10.57 6.76 -2.93
N ALA A 268 -9.23 6.84 -2.90
CA ALA A 268 -8.41 5.78 -2.35
C ALA A 268 -8.64 5.74 -0.83
N ILE A 269 -9.58 4.91 -0.40
CA ILE A 269 -9.84 4.58 1.00
C ILE A 269 -9.03 3.31 1.23
N SER A 270 -7.71 3.42 1.25
CA SER A 270 -6.81 2.28 1.34
C SER A 270 -6.13 2.22 2.70
N ASP A 271 -5.65 1.03 3.05
CA ASP A 271 -4.95 0.76 4.30
C ASP A 271 -3.54 1.36 4.36
N LEU A 272 -3.07 2.01 3.29
CA LEU A 272 -1.66 2.40 3.08
C LEU A 272 -0.66 1.26 3.26
N PHE A 273 -1.16 0.03 3.37
CA PHE A 273 -0.39 -1.15 3.67
C PHE A 273 -0.91 -2.27 2.80
N PHE A 274 0.02 -3.07 2.29
CA PHE A 274 -0.33 -4.13 1.36
C PHE A 274 -1.05 -5.25 2.12
N SER A 275 -2.12 -5.77 1.52
CA SER A 275 -2.77 -6.98 2.00
C SER A 275 -1.78 -8.16 1.98
N PRO A 276 -2.02 -9.21 2.77
CA PRO A 276 -1.19 -10.41 2.71
C PRO A 276 -1.10 -11.01 1.31
N PHE A 277 -2.17 -10.92 0.52
CA PHE A 277 -2.16 -11.38 -0.87
C PHE A 277 -1.33 -10.48 -1.76
N GLU A 278 -1.41 -9.15 -1.63
CA GLU A 278 -0.57 -8.22 -2.38
C GLU A 278 0.93 -8.48 -2.10
N LYS A 279 1.30 -8.73 -0.84
CA LYS A 279 2.69 -9.11 -0.46
C LYS A 279 3.10 -10.47 -1.00
N TYR A 280 2.20 -11.45 -0.97
CA TYR A 280 2.46 -12.78 -1.52
C TYR A 280 2.61 -12.75 -3.04
N PHE A 281 1.75 -12.00 -3.72
CA PHE A 281 1.75 -11.82 -5.17
C PHE A 281 3.06 -11.21 -5.66
N LEU A 282 3.58 -10.20 -4.95
CA LEU A 282 4.87 -9.57 -5.26
C LEU A 282 6.07 -10.34 -4.70
N GLY A 283 5.87 -11.46 -4.01
CA GLY A 283 6.96 -12.24 -3.42
C GLY A 283 7.68 -11.56 -2.26
N TYR A 284 7.11 -10.49 -1.68
CA TYR A 284 7.62 -9.86 -0.46
C TYR A 284 7.48 -10.77 0.76
N LEU A 285 6.50 -11.68 0.73
CA LEU A 285 6.31 -12.71 1.72
C LEU A 285 6.02 -14.05 1.04
N LYS A 286 6.73 -15.08 1.48
CA LYS A 286 6.46 -16.47 1.09
C LYS A 286 5.62 -17.12 2.20
N PRO A 287 4.37 -17.53 1.94
CA PRO A 287 3.57 -18.16 2.97
C PRO A 287 4.07 -19.59 3.29
N GLU A 288 4.00 -19.97 4.57
CA GLU A 288 4.11 -21.38 5.00
C GLU A 288 2.78 -22.08 4.65
N VAL A 289 2.85 -23.09 3.78
CA VAL A 289 1.67 -23.86 3.40
C VAL A 289 1.35 -24.86 4.50
N VAL A 290 0.14 -24.79 5.03
CA VAL A 290 -0.32 -25.69 6.09
C VAL A 290 -0.43 -27.12 5.57
N ASN A 291 0.24 -28.03 6.29
CA ASN A 291 0.19 -29.48 6.11
C ASN A 291 -0.30 -30.14 7.40
N PHE A 292 -1.58 -30.49 7.43
CA PHE A 292 -2.24 -31.12 8.58
C PHE A 292 -1.73 -32.52 8.93
N TYR A 293 -0.97 -33.18 8.03
CA TYR A 293 -0.40 -34.50 8.28
C TYR A 293 0.96 -34.45 9.00
N ARG A 294 1.70 -33.35 8.85
CA ARG A 294 3.08 -33.23 9.37
C ARG A 294 3.17 -32.44 10.67
N LYS A 295 2.25 -31.50 10.89
CA LYS A 295 2.32 -30.54 11.99
C LYS A 295 0.92 -30.22 12.48
N THR A 296 0.74 -30.23 13.79
CA THR A 296 -0.53 -29.89 14.45
C THR A 296 -0.63 -28.43 14.82
N ASP A 297 0.50 -27.72 14.93
CA ASP A 297 0.57 -26.36 15.46
C ASP A 297 1.42 -25.47 14.56
N TYR A 298 0.96 -24.24 14.29
CA TYR A 298 1.70 -23.24 13.52
C TYR A 298 1.89 -21.98 14.37
N VAL A 299 3.07 -21.37 14.28
CA VAL A 299 3.38 -20.10 14.95
C VAL A 299 3.31 -19.00 13.91
N ILE A 300 2.52 -17.97 14.18
CA ILE A 300 2.39 -16.80 13.31
C ILE A 300 2.90 -15.58 14.06
N THR A 301 4.09 -15.14 13.69
CA THR A 301 4.67 -13.88 14.17
C THR A 301 4.04 -12.68 13.45
N ASP A 302 4.30 -11.48 13.96
CA ASP A 302 3.77 -10.25 13.38
C ASP A 302 4.12 -10.11 11.88
N ILE A 303 3.17 -9.69 11.06
CA ILE A 303 3.37 -9.53 9.61
C ILE A 303 4.37 -8.42 9.30
N ALA A 304 4.43 -7.42 10.17
CA ALA A 304 5.38 -6.32 10.14
C ALA A 304 6.61 -6.60 11.04
N GLY A 305 6.81 -7.87 11.44
CA GLY A 305 7.88 -8.28 12.32
C GLY A 305 9.26 -7.89 11.78
N ARG A 306 9.95 -7.05 12.55
CA ARG A 306 11.26 -6.49 12.20
C ARG A 306 12.38 -7.49 12.49
N MET A 307 12.35 -8.20 13.63
CA MET A 307 13.45 -9.08 14.06
C MET A 307 13.31 -10.53 13.56
N GLY A 308 13.20 -10.74 12.26
CA GLY A 308 13.39 -12.06 11.65
C GLY A 308 12.17 -12.99 11.63
N GLY A 309 11.10 -12.68 12.37
CA GLY A 309 9.83 -13.40 12.27
C GLY A 309 8.74 -12.55 11.62
N SER A 310 8.48 -12.73 10.33
CA SER A 310 7.19 -12.39 9.74
C SER A 310 6.59 -13.62 9.10
N SER A 311 5.39 -13.99 9.52
CA SER A 311 4.79 -15.26 9.12
C SER A 311 3.46 -14.99 8.44
N LEU A 312 3.28 -15.62 7.28
CA LEU A 312 2.01 -15.71 6.58
C LEU A 312 1.70 -17.19 6.42
N LEU A 313 0.54 -17.65 6.89
CA LEU A 313 0.11 -19.03 6.63
C LEU A 313 -0.80 -19.07 5.42
N LYS A 314 -0.64 -20.09 4.59
CA LYS A 314 -1.58 -20.46 3.54
C LYS A 314 -2.26 -21.76 3.91
N VAL A 315 -3.57 -21.72 4.18
CA VAL A 315 -4.39 -22.89 4.45
C VAL A 315 -5.12 -23.28 3.17
N PRO A 316 -4.67 -24.32 2.44
CA PRO A 316 -5.36 -24.73 1.23
C PRO A 316 -6.71 -25.37 1.56
N VAL A 317 -7.75 -24.95 0.83
CA VAL A 317 -9.06 -25.64 0.82
C VAL A 317 -9.08 -26.61 -0.36
N ASN A 318 -8.70 -26.13 -1.55
CA ASN A 318 -8.53 -26.91 -2.77
C ASN A 318 -7.50 -26.25 -3.71
N SER A 319 -7.48 -26.62 -5.00
CA SER A 319 -6.51 -26.11 -5.98
C SER A 319 -6.68 -24.63 -6.34
N SER A 320 -7.85 -24.04 -6.08
CA SER A 320 -8.21 -22.67 -6.46
C SER A 320 -8.70 -21.83 -5.28
N GLU A 321 -8.69 -22.38 -4.07
CA GLU A 321 -9.27 -21.76 -2.89
C GLU A 321 -8.39 -22.01 -1.67
N PHE A 322 -8.10 -20.95 -0.92
CA PHE A 322 -7.27 -21.00 0.26
C PHE A 322 -7.56 -19.83 1.18
N PHE A 323 -7.17 -19.97 2.45
CA PHE A 323 -7.09 -18.85 3.37
C PHE A 323 -5.63 -18.38 3.51
N LEU A 324 -5.44 -17.07 3.62
CA LEU A 324 -4.24 -16.46 4.14
C LEU A 324 -4.50 -16.03 5.58
N ILE A 325 -3.61 -16.41 6.49
CA ILE A 325 -3.70 -16.05 7.90
C ILE A 325 -2.45 -15.28 8.30
N GLU A 326 -2.64 -14.09 8.83
CA GLU A 326 -1.56 -13.25 9.37
C GLU A 326 -1.87 -12.77 10.78
N ASN A 327 -0.81 -12.42 11.50
CA ASN A 327 -0.91 -11.77 12.81
C ASN A 327 -0.47 -10.31 12.61
N ARG A 328 -1.33 -9.35 12.94
CA ARG A 328 -1.00 -7.92 12.92
C ARG A 328 -0.96 -7.41 14.34
N ARG A 329 0.24 -7.11 14.82
CA ARG A 329 0.50 -6.50 16.12
C ARG A 329 0.65 -4.98 15.99
N LYS A 330 0.55 -4.44 14.78
CA LYS A 330 0.63 -3.01 14.49
C LYS A 330 1.92 -2.39 15.02
N HIS A 331 3.03 -3.13 14.89
CA HIS A 331 4.35 -2.66 15.32
C HIS A 331 4.98 -1.71 14.29
N SER A 332 4.67 -1.91 13.01
CA SER A 332 5.03 -0.97 11.96
C SER A 332 4.15 0.27 12.02
N LEU A 333 4.73 1.42 11.71
CA LEU A 333 4.02 2.70 11.60
C LEU A 333 3.03 2.73 10.43
N TYR A 334 3.22 1.84 9.45
CA TYR A 334 2.35 1.72 8.29
C TYR A 334 1.31 0.62 8.49
N ASP A 335 1.58 -0.37 9.35
CA ASP A 335 0.65 -1.43 9.75
C ASP A 335 -0.37 -0.93 10.80
N VAL A 336 -0.99 0.23 10.60
CA VAL A 336 -1.88 0.85 11.62
C VAL A 336 -3.35 0.89 11.21
N LYS A 337 -3.63 0.98 9.91
CA LYS A 337 -4.98 1.08 9.35
C LYS A 337 -5.59 -0.26 9.01
N MET A 338 -6.92 -0.31 9.09
CA MET A 338 -7.69 -1.30 8.35
C MET A 338 -9.04 -0.77 7.87
N LEU A 339 -9.37 -1.11 6.64
CA LEU A 339 -10.71 -1.13 6.12
C LEU A 339 -11.49 -2.21 6.86
N GLY A 340 -12.71 -1.87 7.29
CA GLY A 340 -13.49 -2.70 8.20
C GLY A 340 -13.20 -2.48 9.69
N ASP A 341 -12.18 -1.68 10.04
CA ASP A 341 -11.86 -1.28 11.43
C ASP A 341 -12.17 0.22 11.69
N THR A 342 -12.32 0.64 12.95
CA THR A 342 -12.79 1.99 13.35
C THR A 342 -11.87 3.15 12.97
N ALA A 343 -10.64 2.88 12.53
CA ALA A 343 -9.57 3.87 12.36
C ALA A 343 -9.40 4.41 10.92
N ARG A 344 -10.36 4.15 10.03
CA ARG A 344 -10.24 4.32 8.57
C ARG A 344 -9.81 5.71 8.03
N LEU A 345 -9.90 6.80 8.80
CA LEU A 345 -9.71 8.17 8.29
C LEU A 345 -8.47 8.90 8.84
N ASP A 346 -7.68 8.29 9.71
CA ASP A 346 -6.51 8.96 10.30
C ASP A 346 -5.29 8.04 10.26
N ILE A 347 -4.31 8.41 9.42
CA ILE A 347 -3.08 7.63 9.19
C ILE A 347 -2.20 7.56 10.43
N ASN A 348 -2.34 8.51 11.35
CA ASN A 348 -1.50 8.65 12.53
C ASN A 348 -2.24 8.23 13.81
N MET A 349 -3.47 7.71 13.69
CA MET A 349 -4.25 7.32 14.85
C MET A 349 -3.69 6.01 15.42
N ASN A 350 -2.99 6.11 16.54
CA ASN A 350 -2.66 4.96 17.37
C ASN A 350 -3.97 4.38 17.94
N THR A 351 -4.33 3.19 17.48
CA THR A 351 -5.54 2.48 17.93
C THR A 351 -5.34 1.72 19.25
N GLY A 352 -4.15 1.77 19.85
CA GLY A 352 -3.81 0.98 21.03
C GLY A 352 -3.81 -0.50 20.70
N GLU A 353 -4.49 -1.32 21.52
CA GLU A 353 -4.68 -2.75 21.22
C GLU A 353 -5.79 -3.03 20.19
N TYR A 354 -6.56 -2.01 19.80
CA TYR A 354 -7.68 -2.19 18.89
C TYR A 354 -7.19 -2.45 17.46
N GLY A 355 -7.74 -3.49 16.82
CA GLY A 355 -7.30 -4.00 15.52
C GLY A 355 -5.94 -4.72 15.56
N LYS A 356 -5.44 -5.13 16.72
CA LYS A 356 -4.33 -6.10 16.79
C LYS A 356 -4.89 -7.51 16.87
N GLY A 357 -4.26 -8.47 16.20
CA GLY A 357 -4.59 -9.88 16.32
C GLY A 357 -4.45 -10.67 15.03
N ILE A 358 -5.19 -11.77 14.96
CA ILE A 358 -5.19 -12.67 13.82
C ILE A 358 -6.23 -12.23 12.81
N TYR A 359 -5.79 -12.15 11.56
CA TYR A 359 -6.57 -11.80 10.38
C TYR A 359 -6.65 -13.01 9.45
N ILE A 360 -7.85 -13.28 8.95
CA ILE A 360 -8.12 -14.39 8.05
C ILE A 360 -8.71 -13.82 6.77
N TYR A 361 -8.02 -14.08 5.66
CA TYR A 361 -8.41 -13.65 4.34
C TYR A 361 -8.72 -14.87 3.50
N HIS A 362 -9.90 -14.91 2.92
CA HIS A 362 -10.32 -15.94 2.00
C HIS A 362 -9.98 -15.51 0.57
N HIS A 363 -9.36 -16.41 -0.18
CA HIS A 363 -8.98 -16.18 -1.56
C HIS A 363 -9.51 -17.29 -2.45
N GLN A 364 -10.19 -16.88 -3.52
CA GLN A 364 -10.49 -17.73 -4.67
C GLN A 364 -9.69 -17.26 -5.87
N SER A 365 -8.64 -18.01 -6.20
CA SER A 365 -7.77 -17.77 -7.34
C SER A 365 -7.07 -19.04 -7.78
N TYR A 366 -7.22 -19.35 -9.07
CA TYR A 366 -6.34 -20.28 -9.75
C TYR A 366 -5.05 -19.54 -10.13
N ASN A 367 -3.89 -20.08 -9.76
CA ASN A 367 -2.56 -19.54 -10.13
C ASN A 367 -2.24 -18.11 -9.64
N LEU A 368 -2.85 -17.63 -8.55
CA LEU A 368 -2.54 -16.31 -7.95
C LEU A 368 -2.78 -15.12 -8.90
N SER A 369 -3.76 -15.21 -9.81
CA SER A 369 -4.16 -14.07 -10.63
C SER A 369 -4.70 -12.91 -9.78
N PHE A 370 -4.20 -11.69 -9.99
CA PHE A 370 -4.82 -10.46 -9.48
C PHE A 370 -5.98 -10.03 -10.39
N SER A 371 -7.13 -9.48 -9.94
CA SER A 371 -7.63 -9.21 -8.58
C SER A 371 -8.47 -10.37 -8.05
N SER A 372 -7.84 -11.46 -7.59
CA SER A 372 -8.53 -12.60 -7.00
C SER A 372 -9.73 -12.17 -6.15
N GLN A 373 -10.82 -12.94 -6.13
CA GLN A 373 -11.93 -12.67 -5.21
C GLN A 373 -11.39 -12.85 -3.79
N GLN A 374 -11.05 -11.73 -3.15
CA GLN A 374 -10.55 -11.68 -1.77
C GLN A 374 -11.70 -11.25 -0.89
N ASP A 375 -11.82 -11.92 0.25
CA ASP A 375 -12.70 -11.48 1.31
C ASP A 375 -11.98 -11.56 2.65
N GLN A 376 -12.34 -10.68 3.57
CA GLN A 376 -11.78 -10.66 4.91
C GLN A 376 -12.79 -11.24 5.90
N GLU A 377 -12.75 -12.56 6.03
CA GLU A 377 -13.66 -13.37 6.84
C GLU A 377 -13.70 -12.94 8.32
N CYS A 378 -12.54 -12.56 8.87
CA CYS A 378 -12.37 -12.20 10.27
C CYS A 378 -11.21 -11.21 10.46
N ALA A 379 -11.50 -10.05 11.05
CA ALA A 379 -10.57 -8.94 11.23
C ALA A 379 -10.35 -8.53 12.70
N ASP A 380 -11.27 -8.89 13.58
CA ASP A 380 -11.54 -7.98 14.69
C ASP A 380 -10.54 -8.20 15.85
N GLY A 381 -9.71 -9.25 15.80
CA GLY A 381 -8.84 -9.65 16.92
C GLY A 381 -9.62 -10.06 18.20
N LEU A 382 -10.94 -9.87 18.21
CA LEU A 382 -11.89 -10.16 19.29
C LEU A 382 -12.23 -11.64 19.31
N TRP A 383 -11.25 -12.46 19.69
CA TRP A 383 -11.51 -13.85 20.03
C TRP A 383 -11.51 -14.03 21.54
N ASN A 384 -12.24 -15.04 22.01
CA ASN A 384 -12.06 -15.57 23.35
C ASN A 384 -10.72 -16.32 23.41
N TRP A 385 -9.65 -15.54 23.53
CA TRP A 385 -8.29 -16.02 23.66
C TRP A 385 -8.06 -16.55 25.08
N LYS A 386 -7.67 -17.81 25.19
CA LYS A 386 -7.14 -18.38 26.42
C LYS A 386 -5.63 -18.20 26.43
N ILE A 387 -5.11 -17.64 27.52
CA ILE A 387 -3.67 -17.59 27.76
C ILE A 387 -3.22 -18.99 28.17
N LEU A 388 -2.38 -19.63 27.35
CA LEU A 388 -1.82 -20.96 27.63
C LEU A 388 -0.51 -20.91 28.40
N GLY A 389 0.10 -19.73 28.51
CA GLY A 389 1.37 -19.53 29.20
C GLY A 389 2.06 -18.28 28.69
N THR A 390 3.38 -18.25 28.81
CA THR A 390 4.21 -17.19 28.25
C THR A 390 5.38 -17.78 27.47
N GLU A 391 5.75 -17.18 26.35
CA GLU A 391 6.92 -17.53 25.54
C GLU A 391 7.73 -16.27 25.25
N PHE A 392 9.05 -16.41 25.17
CA PHE A 392 9.90 -15.30 24.75
C PHE A 392 9.78 -15.14 23.24
N PRO A 393 9.38 -13.96 22.75
CA PRO A 393 9.38 -13.70 21.33
C PRO A 393 10.81 -13.69 20.80
N ASP A 394 10.97 -13.91 19.51
CA ASP A 394 12.26 -13.85 18.81
C ASP A 394 13.00 -12.51 18.99
N TRP A 395 12.26 -11.43 19.25
CA TRP A 395 12.81 -10.10 19.50
C TRP A 395 13.18 -9.79 20.96
N SER A 396 12.89 -10.68 21.91
CA SER A 396 13.25 -10.46 23.31
C SER A 396 13.48 -11.76 24.06
N SER A 397 14.71 -11.96 24.53
CA SER A 397 15.06 -13.02 25.46
C SER A 397 14.77 -12.66 26.92
N THR A 398 14.31 -11.44 27.20
CA THR A 398 14.09 -10.93 28.57
C THR A 398 12.64 -10.53 28.84
N GLU A 399 11.80 -10.39 27.82
CA GLU A 399 10.39 -10.02 27.94
C GLU A 399 9.49 -11.15 27.42
N PRO A 400 8.98 -12.02 28.29
CA PRO A 400 8.11 -13.10 27.86
C PRO A 400 6.72 -12.54 27.50
N LEU A 401 6.22 -12.88 26.31
CA LEU A 401 4.87 -12.54 25.87
C LEU A 401 3.87 -13.64 26.23
N LYS A 402 2.60 -13.27 26.42
CA LYS A 402 1.51 -14.22 26.63
C LYS A 402 1.30 -15.05 25.36
N LYS A 403 1.42 -16.37 25.49
CA LYS A 403 1.01 -17.33 24.48
C LYS A 403 -0.50 -17.46 24.52
N ILE A 404 -1.17 -17.02 23.46
CA ILE A 404 -2.63 -17.02 23.37
C ILE A 404 -3.11 -18.14 22.43
N PHE A 405 -4.24 -18.76 22.78
CA PHE A 405 -4.87 -19.85 22.04
C PHE A 405 -6.37 -19.61 21.92
N ARG A 406 -6.96 -19.99 20.79
CA ARG A 406 -8.39 -19.80 20.55
C ARG A 406 -9.19 -20.82 21.37
N ASN A 407 -9.95 -20.36 22.37
CA ASN A 407 -10.59 -21.25 23.35
C ASN A 407 -11.86 -21.92 22.85
N ASN A 408 -12.69 -21.22 22.04
CA ASN A 408 -13.92 -21.76 21.42
C ASN A 408 -14.32 -20.93 20.19
N ILE A 409 -15.08 -21.56 19.29
CA ILE A 409 -15.87 -20.88 18.25
C ILE A 409 -17.21 -20.53 18.93
N PRO A 410 -17.59 -19.25 19.12
CA PRO A 410 -18.98 -18.94 19.45
C PRO A 410 -19.85 -19.60 18.38
N THR A 411 -20.89 -20.32 18.80
CA THR A 411 -21.92 -21.01 17.98
C THR A 411 -21.87 -20.67 16.50
N VAL A 412 -21.72 -21.66 15.60
CA VAL A 412 -21.60 -21.52 14.13
C VAL A 412 -22.25 -20.23 13.65
N ILE A 413 -21.42 -19.19 13.51
CA ILE A 413 -21.87 -17.93 12.97
C ILE A 413 -22.00 -18.22 11.48
N LEU A 414 -23.23 -18.28 10.98
CA LEU A 414 -23.50 -18.23 9.54
C LEU A 414 -23.19 -16.80 9.09
N ASN A 415 -21.89 -16.49 9.00
CA ASN A 415 -21.38 -15.19 8.57
C ASN A 415 -21.67 -14.93 7.08
N ASP A 416 -21.93 -16.01 6.32
CA ASP A 416 -22.20 -15.97 4.87
C ASP A 416 -23.42 -16.79 4.50
N ASN A 417 -24.62 -16.29 4.78
CA ASN A 417 -25.83 -16.93 4.27
C ASN A 417 -26.13 -16.46 2.82
N GLY A 418 -25.13 -16.47 1.95
CA GLY A 418 -25.17 -15.94 0.59
C GLY A 418 -24.80 -16.98 -0.48
N ASP A 419 -25.58 -17.04 -1.55
CA ASP A 419 -25.28 -17.76 -2.78
C ASP A 419 -23.85 -17.45 -3.27
N TRP A 420 -23.12 -18.48 -3.73
CA TRP A 420 -21.72 -18.46 -4.19
C TRP A 420 -21.38 -17.37 -5.21
N ARG A 421 -22.38 -16.71 -5.79
CA ARG A 421 -22.21 -15.60 -6.74
C ARG A 421 -22.08 -14.23 -6.09
N SER A 422 -22.18 -14.09 -4.75
CA SER A 422 -22.18 -12.78 -4.07
C SER A 422 -21.28 -12.68 -2.83
N MET A 423 -20.04 -13.17 -2.89
CA MET A 423 -19.05 -13.00 -1.79
C MET A 423 -18.73 -11.53 -1.47
N LEU A 424 -19.14 -10.56 -2.30
CA LEU A 424 -18.91 -9.13 -2.09
C LEU A 424 -19.94 -8.46 -1.15
N ASN A 425 -20.92 -9.18 -0.60
CA ASN A 425 -22.16 -8.55 -0.13
C ASN A 425 -22.58 -8.78 1.32
N ARG A 426 -21.90 -9.54 2.21
CA ARG A 426 -22.62 -10.04 3.42
C ARG A 426 -21.97 -10.04 4.81
N ASP A 427 -20.74 -9.58 5.03
CA ASP A 427 -20.24 -9.35 6.40
C ASP A 427 -20.14 -7.86 6.79
N GLY A 428 -20.04 -6.97 5.79
CA GLY A 428 -19.88 -5.53 5.95
C GLY A 428 -18.47 -5.08 6.35
N ILE A 429 -17.48 -5.96 6.34
CA ILE A 429 -16.07 -5.68 6.68
C ILE A 429 -15.28 -5.33 5.42
N SER A 430 -15.52 -6.08 4.35
CA SER A 430 -14.94 -5.83 3.02
C SER A 430 -15.59 -4.63 2.31
N SER A 431 -14.80 -3.91 1.51
CA SER A 431 -15.31 -2.78 0.73
C SER A 431 -16.25 -3.25 -0.38
N ASN A 432 -17.55 -2.96 -0.26
CA ASN A 432 -18.51 -3.37 -1.28
C ASN A 432 -18.43 -2.46 -2.53
N PHE A 433 -18.24 -3.08 -3.69
CA PHE A 433 -18.08 -2.46 -5.01
C PHE A 433 -19.39 -2.52 -5.84
N VAL A 434 -20.57 -2.24 -5.26
CA VAL A 434 -21.77 -2.10 -6.10
C VAL A 434 -21.68 -0.79 -6.90
N ILE A 435 -21.38 -0.94 -8.20
CA ILE A 435 -21.14 0.11 -9.21
C ILE A 435 -22.41 0.93 -9.51
N ASN A 436 -23.58 0.44 -9.13
CA ASN A 436 -24.85 1.03 -9.54
C ASN A 436 -25.36 2.01 -8.47
N SER A 437 -25.35 3.27 -8.88
CA SER A 437 -26.02 4.44 -8.29
C SER A 437 -27.29 4.14 -7.48
N GLU A 438 -27.48 4.92 -6.42
CA GLU A 438 -28.69 5.13 -5.57
C GLU A 438 -28.66 4.55 -4.15
N GLN A 439 -27.86 3.52 -3.86
CA GLN A 439 -27.85 2.89 -2.52
C GLN A 439 -26.69 3.38 -1.62
N GLY A 440 -26.66 4.68 -1.34
CA GLY A 440 -25.94 5.24 -0.19
C GLY A 440 -24.41 5.07 -0.13
N PRO A 441 -23.77 5.57 0.95
CA PRO A 441 -22.37 5.28 1.20
C PRO A 441 -22.24 3.78 1.43
N GLY A 442 -21.63 3.08 0.46
CA GLY A 442 -21.12 1.71 0.50
C GLY A 442 -20.98 1.28 1.94
N VAL A 443 -21.90 0.41 2.34
CA VAL A 443 -22.19 0.22 3.73
C VAL A 443 -21.09 -0.68 4.30
N TYR A 444 -20.16 -0.08 5.05
CA TYR A 444 -19.09 -0.76 5.81
C TYR A 444 -19.54 -1.07 7.25
N PHE A 445 -20.86 -1.16 7.44
CA PHE A 445 -21.51 -1.16 8.74
C PHE A 445 -22.59 -2.21 8.74
N ASN A 446 -22.52 -3.14 9.68
CA ASN A 446 -23.61 -4.07 9.89
C ASN A 446 -24.73 -3.41 10.71
N THR A 447 -25.92 -4.01 10.67
CA THR A 447 -27.02 -3.68 11.58
C THR A 447 -26.62 -3.94 13.03
N GLY A 448 -27.00 -3.08 13.98
CA GLY A 448 -26.53 -3.13 15.37
C GLY A 448 -27.32 -2.22 16.33
N LYS A 449 -26.78 -1.92 17.53
CA LYS A 449 -27.38 -0.96 18.48
C LYS A 449 -26.31 -0.09 19.11
N LYS A 450 -26.63 1.19 19.35
CA LYS A 450 -25.78 2.11 20.11
C LYS A 450 -25.74 1.72 21.60
N HIS A 451 -24.53 1.53 22.14
CA HIS A 451 -24.33 1.40 23.58
C HIS A 451 -24.77 2.69 24.30
N THR A 452 -25.48 2.54 25.42
CA THR A 452 -25.94 3.65 26.27
C THR A 452 -24.82 4.28 27.09
N GLU A 453 -23.63 3.66 27.08
CA GLU A 453 -22.50 4.03 27.93
C GLU A 453 -21.28 4.35 27.06
N LEU A 454 -20.58 5.44 27.36
CA LEU A 454 -19.21 5.62 26.87
C LEU A 454 -18.35 4.53 27.52
N PHE A 455 -17.50 3.84 26.74
CA PHE A 455 -16.58 2.77 27.18
C PHE A 455 -17.14 1.33 27.24
N GLY A 456 -18.32 1.05 26.68
CA GLY A 456 -18.67 -0.32 26.30
C GLY A 456 -17.64 -0.86 25.30
N ILE A 457 -16.99 -1.97 25.64
CA ILE A 457 -15.95 -2.58 24.80
C ILE A 457 -16.67 -3.47 23.78
N GLY A 458 -16.55 -3.14 22.49
CA GLY A 458 -17.04 -3.97 21.39
C GLY A 458 -18.29 -3.43 20.68
N THR A 459 -18.54 -3.96 19.50
CA THR A 459 -19.82 -3.91 18.79
C THR A 459 -20.56 -5.17 19.18
N ASP A 460 -21.64 -5.06 19.97
CA ASP A 460 -22.57 -6.19 20.09
C ASP A 460 -23.26 -6.36 18.72
N ARG A 461 -22.85 -7.40 17.96
CA ARG A 461 -23.61 -7.89 16.82
C ARG A 461 -24.88 -8.57 17.37
N GLU A 462 -25.90 -7.81 17.73
CA GLU A 462 -27.23 -8.37 17.92
C GLU A 462 -27.97 -8.35 16.58
N PHE A 463 -28.20 -9.55 16.01
CA PHE A 463 -29.12 -9.75 14.90
C PHE A 463 -30.54 -9.46 15.37
N THR A 464 -30.98 -8.21 15.27
CA THR A 464 -32.38 -7.84 15.49
C THR A 464 -33.00 -7.45 14.15
N ASN A 465 -34.28 -7.78 13.97
CA ASN A 465 -35.07 -7.48 12.76
C ASN A 465 -35.40 -5.96 12.62
N ALA A 466 -34.54 -5.07 13.11
CA ALA A 466 -34.73 -3.63 13.08
C ALA A 466 -33.58 -2.95 12.31
N ASP A 467 -33.93 -2.37 11.16
CA ASP A 467 -33.00 -1.75 10.22
C ASP A 467 -32.34 -0.48 10.81
N GLY A 468 -31.03 -0.53 11.03
CA GLY A 468 -30.21 0.63 11.33
C GLY A 468 -28.72 0.29 11.26
N TYR A 469 -27.92 1.12 10.60
CA TYR A 469 -26.47 0.93 10.44
C TYR A 469 -25.70 1.53 11.62
N TRP A 470 -24.80 0.76 12.26
CA TRP A 470 -24.06 1.23 13.45
C TRP A 470 -22.57 0.94 13.38
N THR A 471 -21.79 1.70 14.17
CA THR A 471 -20.34 1.60 14.27
C THR A 471 -19.95 1.31 15.72
N SER A 472 -18.77 0.71 15.95
CA SER A 472 -18.20 0.52 17.30
C SER A 472 -17.72 1.82 17.97
N LYS A 473 -17.91 2.99 17.33
CA LYS A 473 -17.80 4.30 18.00
C LYS A 473 -18.50 5.41 17.24
N LYS A 474 -19.42 6.09 17.92
CA LYS A 474 -20.01 7.36 17.48
C LYS A 474 -18.90 8.41 17.27
N PHE A 475 -18.51 8.66 16.03
CA PHE A 475 -17.64 9.81 15.70
C PHE A 475 -18.45 11.09 15.91
N TRP A 476 -18.20 11.77 17.03
CA TRP A 476 -18.50 13.19 17.17
C TRP A 476 -17.29 13.97 16.67
N ARG A 477 -17.48 14.81 15.65
CA ARG A 477 -16.81 16.11 15.59
C ARG A 477 -17.89 17.14 15.96
N GLN A 478 -17.71 17.81 17.09
CA GLN A 478 -18.27 19.15 17.24
C GLN A 478 -17.62 20.02 16.15
N ILE A 479 -18.46 20.70 15.39
CA ILE A 479 -18.08 21.90 14.65
C ILE A 479 -18.08 23.05 15.65
#